data_AF-A0A9D6E7R1-F1
#
_entry.id   AF-A0A9D6E7R1-F1
#
_cell.length_a   1.000
_cell.length_b   1.000
_cell.length_c   1.000
_cell.angle_alpha   90.00
_cell.angle_beta   90.00
_cell.angle_gamma   90.00
#
_symmetry.space_group_name_H-M   'P 1'
#
loop_
_entity.id
_entity.type
_entity.pdbx_description
1 polymer ?
#
loop_
_entity_poly.entity_id
_entity_poly.type
_entity_poly.pdbx_seq_one_letter_code
_entity_poly.pdbx_strand_id
1 'polypeptide(L)'
;VTSALLAMLFGAAIGNVIRGLPLTADGWFALTLFTNFRPRPPVGILDWYTVLTGVFALVALAGHGAAFLVWRTDGPVHQRAVRLAGPVFVVLAVLWPLVTFATHAVNPELLPALPGRPLGWLGLVAAIAGLVAVFVGLARGQALVAFLGSSAWLAGMLVATASCLFPVLLRALPDPARWAGGPWGSPSPRRISWCSSASTGGRP
;
A
#
# COMPACT_ATOMS: atom_id res chain seq x y z
N VAL A 1 -19.77 3.17 9.32
CA VAL A 1 -19.24 4.17 8.36
C VAL A 1 -17.79 4.54 8.68
N THR A 2 -17.47 4.96 9.90
CA THR A 2 -16.12 5.40 10.30
C THR A 2 -15.01 4.36 10.07
N SER A 3 -15.18 3.10 10.48
CA SER A 3 -14.15 2.07 10.30
C SER A 3 -13.86 1.76 8.83
N ALA A 4 -14.89 1.80 7.98
CA ALA A 4 -14.73 1.58 6.54
C ALA A 4 -14.00 2.76 5.88
N LEU A 5 -14.34 4.00 6.25
CA LEU A 5 -13.65 5.20 5.77
C LEU A 5 -12.19 5.21 6.22
N LEU A 6 -11.91 4.87 7.48
CA LEU A 6 -10.54 4.78 7.99
C LEU A 6 -9.70 3.76 7.21
N ALA A 7 -10.23 2.57 6.96
CA ALA A 7 -9.56 1.55 6.15
C ALA A 7 -9.27 2.04 4.72
N MET A 8 -10.25 2.69 4.10
CA MET A 8 -10.13 3.22 2.75
C MET A 8 -9.12 4.39 2.66
N LEU A 9 -9.17 5.33 3.60
CA LEU A 9 -8.23 6.45 3.66
C LEU A 9 -6.81 5.98 3.98
N PHE A 10 -6.66 4.97 4.83
CA PHE A 10 -5.37 4.35 5.11
C PHE A 10 -4.76 3.74 3.83
N GLY A 11 -5.54 2.99 3.05
CA GLY A 11 -5.07 2.45 1.78
C GLY A 11 -4.76 3.53 0.74
N ALA A 12 -5.54 4.61 0.69
CA ALA A 12 -5.25 5.76 -0.17
C ALA A 12 -3.95 6.49 0.25
N ALA A 13 -3.68 6.59 1.55
CA ALA A 13 -2.43 7.16 2.07
C ALA A 13 -1.21 6.32 1.67
N ILE A 14 -1.29 4.99 1.81
CA ILE A 14 -0.22 4.09 1.35
C ILE A 14 -0.03 4.22 -0.17
N GLY A 15 -1.11 4.29 -0.95
CA GLY A 15 -1.03 4.50 -2.40
C GLY A 15 -0.30 5.80 -2.77
N ASN A 16 -0.58 6.89 -2.04
CA ASN A 16 0.14 8.15 -2.21
C ASN A 16 1.64 8.02 -1.92
N VAL A 17 2.03 7.28 -0.88
CA VAL A 17 3.44 7.02 -0.55
C VAL A 17 4.12 6.21 -1.66
N ILE A 18 3.47 5.16 -2.15
CA ILE A 18 4.00 4.28 -3.21
C ILE A 18 4.15 5.04 -4.54
N ARG A 19 3.14 5.84 -4.91
CA ARG A 19 3.18 6.69 -6.09
C ARG A 19 4.26 7.78 -5.96
N GLY A 20 4.35 8.36 -4.77
CA GLY A 20 5.14 9.54 -4.44
C GLY A 20 4.31 10.82 -4.42
N LEU A 21 4.88 11.88 -3.85
CA LEU A 21 4.27 13.20 -3.72
C LEU A 21 5.14 14.29 -4.39
N PRO A 22 4.54 15.33 -5.00
CA PRO A 22 5.27 16.52 -5.40
C PRO A 22 5.80 17.23 -4.15
N LEU A 23 7.13 17.32 -4.05
CA LEU A 23 7.82 17.98 -2.93
C LEU A 23 8.52 19.23 -3.46
N THR A 24 8.34 20.35 -2.75
CA THR A 24 9.08 21.59 -3.00
C THR A 24 10.52 21.47 -2.52
N ALA A 25 11.35 22.45 -2.86
CA ALA A 25 12.77 22.47 -2.46
C ALA A 25 12.97 22.41 -0.93
N ASP A 26 12.00 22.92 -0.17
CA ASP A 26 12.00 22.96 1.30
C ASP A 26 11.44 21.69 1.94
N GLY A 27 11.08 20.67 1.14
CA GLY A 27 10.51 19.40 1.62
C GLY A 27 9.02 19.45 1.96
N TRP A 28 8.34 20.57 1.70
CA TRP A 28 6.89 20.69 1.84
C TRP A 28 6.18 20.13 0.61
N PHE A 29 4.99 19.56 0.81
CA PHE A 29 4.13 19.15 -0.30
C PHE A 29 2.84 19.97 -0.30
N ALA A 30 2.39 20.35 -1.48
CA ALA A 30 1.10 20.99 -1.69
C ALA A 30 0.31 20.17 -2.71
N LEU A 31 -0.74 19.49 -2.25
CA LEU A 31 -1.65 18.75 -3.12
C LEU A 31 -3.07 19.24 -2.90
N THR A 32 -3.81 19.41 -3.99
CA THR A 32 -5.25 19.54 -3.93
C THR A 32 -5.88 18.17 -3.64
N LEU A 33 -7.07 18.16 -3.04
CA LEU A 33 -7.79 16.92 -2.76
C LEU A 33 -8.04 16.13 -4.07
N PHE A 34 -8.45 16.84 -5.11
CA PHE A 34 -8.67 16.32 -6.46
C PHE A 34 -7.95 17.19 -7.48
N THR A 35 -7.44 16.56 -8.54
CA THR A 35 -6.95 17.24 -9.75
C THR A 35 -7.73 16.74 -10.97
N ASN A 36 -7.10 15.91 -11.80
CA ASN A 36 -7.64 15.27 -13.00
C ASN A 36 -7.89 13.75 -12.78
N PHE A 37 -7.83 13.28 -11.52
CA PHE A 37 -7.92 11.87 -11.12
C PHE A 37 -6.88 10.95 -11.79
N ARG A 38 -5.79 11.51 -12.33
CA ARG A 38 -4.69 10.74 -12.91
C ARG A 38 -3.54 10.63 -11.89
N PRO A 39 -2.85 9.47 -11.81
CA PRO A 39 -1.70 9.26 -10.94
C PRO A 39 -0.41 9.81 -11.57
N ARG A 40 -0.53 10.79 -12.47
CA ARG A 40 0.59 11.49 -13.13
C ARG A 40 0.45 12.99 -12.90
N PRO A 41 1.56 13.74 -12.78
CA PRO A 41 1.51 15.17 -12.54
C PRO A 41 0.61 15.92 -13.55
N PRO A 42 -0.23 16.87 -13.09
CA PRO A 42 -0.45 17.27 -11.70
C PRO A 42 -1.30 16.26 -10.91
N VAL A 43 -0.79 15.79 -9.77
CA VAL A 43 -1.43 14.76 -8.92
C VAL A 43 -2.22 15.37 -7.77
N GLY A 44 -3.40 14.80 -7.48
CA GLY A 44 -4.18 15.08 -6.27
C GLY A 44 -3.93 14.05 -5.17
N ILE A 45 -4.51 14.27 -3.98
CA ILE A 45 -4.50 13.26 -2.89
C ILE A 45 -5.32 12.03 -3.29
N LEU A 46 -6.44 12.25 -4.01
CA LEU A 46 -7.26 11.17 -4.57
C LEU A 46 -7.14 11.12 -6.10
N ASP A 47 -6.69 9.97 -6.59
CA ASP A 47 -6.68 9.54 -7.99
C ASP A 47 -7.13 8.09 -8.13
N TRP A 48 -7.31 7.58 -9.36
CA TRP A 48 -7.80 6.22 -9.59
C TRP A 48 -6.94 5.13 -8.91
N TYR A 49 -5.63 5.34 -8.81
CA TYR A 49 -4.71 4.39 -8.18
C TYR A 49 -4.88 4.40 -6.66
N THR A 50 -4.94 5.58 -6.02
CA THR A 50 -5.17 5.69 -4.58
C THR A 50 -6.56 5.20 -4.15
N VAL A 51 -7.57 5.35 -5.02
CA VAL A 51 -8.91 4.78 -4.80
C VAL A 51 -8.83 3.25 -4.87
N LEU A 52 -8.13 2.71 -5.86
CA LEU A 52 -7.90 1.27 -6.00
C LEU A 52 -7.17 0.70 -4.77
N THR A 53 -6.10 1.33 -4.29
CA THR A 53 -5.40 0.89 -3.07
C THR A 53 -6.25 1.05 -1.81
N GLY A 54 -7.09 2.09 -1.74
CA GLY A 54 -8.08 2.29 -0.68
C GLY A 54 -9.13 1.17 -0.63
N VAL A 55 -9.72 0.83 -1.78
CA VAL A 55 -10.66 -0.29 -1.89
C VAL A 55 -9.96 -1.60 -1.54
N PHE A 56 -8.75 -1.83 -2.03
CA PHE A 56 -7.97 -3.01 -1.69
C PHE A 56 -7.76 -3.14 -0.17
N ALA A 57 -7.35 -2.08 0.51
CA ALA A 57 -7.17 -2.07 1.97
C ALA A 57 -8.49 -2.33 2.72
N LEU A 58 -9.60 -1.75 2.25
CA LEU A 58 -10.92 -1.99 2.83
C LEU A 58 -11.34 -3.46 2.72
N VAL A 59 -11.23 -4.05 1.52
CA VAL A 59 -11.55 -5.47 1.29
C VAL A 59 -10.62 -6.37 2.10
N ALA A 60 -9.34 -6.00 2.22
CA ALA A 60 -8.32 -6.74 2.96
C ALA A 60 -8.66 -6.83 4.46
N LEU A 61 -8.98 -5.69 5.06
CA LEU A 61 -9.39 -5.62 6.47
C LEU A 61 -10.76 -6.26 6.71
N ALA A 62 -11.69 -6.17 5.75
CA ALA A 62 -12.97 -6.88 5.82
C ALA A 62 -12.77 -8.41 5.79
N GLY A 63 -11.88 -8.92 4.93
CA GLY A 63 -11.53 -10.34 4.85
C GLY A 63 -10.87 -10.85 6.14
N HIS A 64 -9.91 -10.09 6.67
CA HIS A 64 -9.27 -10.40 7.95
C HIS A 64 -10.28 -10.40 9.11
N GLY A 65 -11.17 -9.40 9.17
CA GLY A 65 -12.26 -9.35 10.14
C GLY A 65 -13.23 -10.52 10.01
N ALA A 66 -13.58 -10.92 8.79
CA ALA A 66 -14.40 -12.10 8.55
C ALA A 66 -13.73 -13.38 9.05
N ALA A 67 -12.43 -13.58 8.77
CA ALA A 67 -11.67 -14.72 9.29
C ALA A 67 -11.60 -14.74 10.82
N PHE A 68 -11.43 -13.58 11.45
CA PHE A 68 -11.51 -13.45 12.91
C PHE A 68 -12.87 -13.86 13.47
N LEU A 69 -13.97 -13.42 12.83
CA LEU A 69 -15.32 -13.80 13.24
C LEU A 69 -15.58 -15.30 13.06
N VAL A 70 -15.09 -15.91 11.98
CA VAL A 70 -15.16 -17.38 11.79
C VAL A 70 -14.45 -18.11 12.94
N TRP A 71 -13.34 -17.57 13.45
CA TRP A 71 -12.59 -18.18 14.56
C TRP A 71 -13.18 -17.93 15.95
N ARG A 72 -13.81 -16.77 16.17
CA ARG A 72 -14.20 -16.32 17.53
C ARG A 72 -15.69 -16.32 17.81
N THR A 73 -16.53 -16.65 16.83
CA THR A 73 -17.98 -16.65 17.00
C THR A 73 -18.59 -17.99 16.63
N ASP A 74 -19.77 -18.24 17.22
CA ASP A 74 -20.61 -19.40 16.96
C ASP A 74 -22.02 -18.97 16.48
N GLY A 75 -22.82 -19.94 16.04
CA GLY A 75 -24.23 -19.72 15.70
C GLY A 75 -24.46 -18.86 14.44
N PRO A 76 -25.50 -18.00 14.41
CA PRO A 76 -25.88 -17.27 13.20
C PRO A 76 -24.81 -16.31 12.65
N VAL A 77 -24.01 -15.71 13.54
CA VAL A 77 -22.92 -14.79 13.16
C VAL A 77 -21.80 -15.56 12.47
N HIS A 78 -21.41 -16.70 13.04
CA HIS A 78 -20.42 -17.61 12.45
C HIS A 78 -20.81 -18.02 11.03
N GLN A 79 -22.04 -18.48 10.84
CA GLN A 79 -22.52 -18.91 9.52
C GLN A 79 -22.47 -17.79 8.47
N ARG A 80 -22.78 -16.55 8.87
CA ARG A 80 -22.65 -15.38 7.99
C ARG A 80 -21.18 -15.10 7.66
N ALA A 81 -20.30 -15.16 8.65
CA ALA A 81 -18.87 -14.94 8.48
C ALA A 81 -18.24 -15.98 7.55
N VAL A 82 -18.58 -17.27 7.70
CA VAL A 82 -18.12 -18.35 6.82
C VAL A 82 -18.55 -18.12 5.37
N ARG A 83 -19.81 -17.70 5.15
CA ARG A 83 -20.33 -17.39 3.81
C ARG A 83 -19.65 -16.19 3.15
N LEU A 84 -19.15 -15.24 3.95
CA LEU A 84 -18.48 -14.03 3.44
C LEU A 84 -16.97 -14.22 3.26
N ALA A 85 -16.31 -14.97 4.15
CA ALA A 85 -14.85 -15.07 4.18
C ALA A 85 -14.28 -15.59 2.84
N GLY A 86 -14.80 -16.72 2.33
CA GLY A 86 -14.35 -17.32 1.08
C GLY A 86 -14.40 -16.34 -0.11
N PRO A 87 -15.58 -15.81 -0.46
CA PRO A 87 -15.72 -14.85 -1.56
C PRO A 87 -14.83 -13.61 -1.41
N VAL A 88 -14.71 -13.05 -0.19
CA VAL A 88 -13.86 -11.87 0.03
C VAL A 88 -12.38 -12.18 -0.22
N PHE A 89 -11.89 -13.34 0.21
CA PHE A 89 -10.51 -13.74 -0.08
C PHE A 89 -10.28 -14.08 -1.55
N VAL A 90 -11.29 -14.58 -2.28
CA VAL A 90 -11.23 -14.71 -3.74
C VAL A 90 -11.10 -13.34 -4.40
N VAL A 91 -11.91 -12.36 -4.00
CA VAL A 91 -11.80 -10.97 -4.48
C VAL A 91 -10.39 -10.43 -4.19
N LEU A 92 -9.84 -10.66 -3.00
CA LEU A 92 -8.47 -10.23 -2.67
C LEU A 92 -7.40 -10.91 -3.52
N ALA A 93 -7.54 -12.21 -3.78
CA ALA A 93 -6.61 -12.95 -4.64
C ALA A 93 -6.58 -12.40 -6.07
N VAL A 94 -7.69 -11.86 -6.57
CA VAL A 94 -7.79 -11.20 -7.88
C VAL A 94 -7.33 -9.73 -7.81
N LEU A 95 -7.71 -9.02 -6.76
CA LEU A 95 -7.43 -7.59 -6.60
C LEU A 95 -5.94 -7.35 -6.35
N TRP A 96 -5.25 -8.26 -5.67
CA TRP A 96 -3.83 -8.17 -5.38
C TRP A 96 -2.94 -8.07 -6.64
N PRO A 97 -3.01 -8.98 -7.63
CA PRO A 97 -2.24 -8.84 -8.86
C PRO A 97 -2.66 -7.60 -9.67
N LEU A 98 -3.94 -7.21 -9.65
CA LEU A 98 -4.41 -5.99 -10.30
C LEU A 98 -3.76 -4.73 -9.70
N VAL A 99 -3.75 -4.61 -8.37
CA VAL A 99 -3.08 -3.52 -7.64
C VAL A 99 -1.58 -3.55 -7.89
N THR A 100 -0.98 -4.73 -7.96
CA THR A 100 0.45 -4.89 -8.25
C THR A 100 0.80 -4.39 -9.66
N PHE A 101 -0.02 -4.74 -10.66
CA PHE A 101 0.13 -4.24 -12.03
C PHE A 101 -0.07 -2.72 -12.12
N ALA A 102 -1.11 -2.20 -11.44
CA ALA A 102 -1.34 -0.77 -11.35
C ALA A 102 -0.16 -0.04 -10.69
N THR A 103 0.43 -0.63 -9.65
CA THR A 103 1.60 -0.10 -8.97
C THR A 103 2.80 -0.04 -9.91
N HIS A 104 3.04 -1.07 -10.73
CA HIS A 104 4.09 -1.04 -11.75
C HIS A 104 3.87 0.06 -12.80
N ALA A 105 2.62 0.29 -13.22
CA ALA A 105 2.29 1.33 -14.19
C ALA A 105 2.51 2.77 -13.65
N VAL A 106 2.34 2.95 -12.34
CA VAL A 106 2.48 4.26 -11.64
C VAL A 106 3.91 4.48 -11.14
N ASN A 107 4.55 3.44 -10.62
CA ASN A 107 5.92 3.44 -10.11
C ASN A 107 6.70 2.24 -10.69
N PRO A 108 7.24 2.38 -11.91
CA PRO A 108 7.92 1.29 -12.61
C PRO A 108 9.24 0.87 -11.95
N GLU A 109 9.81 1.68 -11.08
CA GLU A 109 11.06 1.38 -10.37
C GLU A 109 10.85 0.41 -9.19
N LEU A 110 9.61 0.24 -8.71
CA LEU A 110 9.33 -0.46 -7.45
C LEU A 110 9.49 -1.98 -7.55
N LEU A 111 8.91 -2.61 -8.58
CA LEU A 111 8.99 -4.07 -8.76
C LEU A 111 10.39 -4.56 -9.16
N PRO A 112 11.12 -3.90 -10.08
CA PRO A 112 12.48 -4.29 -10.43
C PRO A 112 13.46 -4.21 -9.26
N ALA A 113 13.12 -3.51 -8.19
CA ALA A 113 13.94 -3.40 -6.99
C ALA A 113 13.72 -4.56 -5.99
N LEU A 114 12.71 -5.41 -6.18
CA LEU A 114 12.43 -6.57 -5.32
C LEU A 114 13.54 -7.63 -5.32
N PRO A 115 14.14 -8.04 -6.47
CA PRO A 115 15.20 -9.05 -6.49
C PRO A 115 16.40 -8.72 -5.61
N GLY A 116 16.74 -7.44 -5.46
CA GLY A 116 17.85 -6.97 -4.63
C GLY A 116 17.53 -6.85 -3.14
N ARG A 117 16.32 -7.22 -2.69
CA ARG A 117 15.86 -6.99 -1.31
C ARG A 117 15.39 -8.28 -0.64
N PRO A 118 16.18 -8.86 0.29
CA PRO A 118 15.85 -10.15 0.91
C PRO A 118 14.59 -10.10 1.78
N LEU A 119 14.38 -9.01 2.51
CA LEU A 119 13.14 -8.78 3.27
C LEU A 119 11.90 -8.68 2.37
N GLY A 120 12.08 -8.20 1.12
CA GLY A 120 11.01 -8.14 0.12
C GLY A 120 10.53 -9.54 -0.26
N TRP A 121 11.46 -10.46 -0.50
CA TRP A 121 11.17 -11.87 -0.77
C TRP A 121 10.51 -12.57 0.41
N LEU A 122 11.01 -12.35 1.63
CA LEU A 122 10.39 -12.90 2.84
C LEU A 122 8.95 -12.45 2.99
N GLY A 123 8.68 -11.15 2.78
CA GLY A 123 7.34 -10.59 2.80
C GLY A 123 6.44 -11.19 1.72
N LEU A 124 6.94 -11.34 0.49
CA LEU A 124 6.19 -11.92 -0.62
C LEU A 124 5.85 -13.40 -0.37
N VAL A 125 6.82 -14.20 0.09
CA VAL A 125 6.61 -15.61 0.41
C VAL A 125 5.63 -15.75 1.58
N ALA A 126 5.77 -14.93 2.63
CA ALA A 126 4.82 -14.89 3.73
C ALA A 126 3.40 -14.51 3.26
N ALA A 127 3.30 -13.58 2.29
CA ALA A 127 2.02 -13.22 1.69
C ALA A 127 1.40 -14.42 0.95
N ILE A 128 2.13 -15.03 0.03
CA ILE A 128 1.62 -16.18 -0.74
C ILE A 128 1.23 -17.33 0.20
N ALA A 129 2.11 -17.69 1.15
CA ALA A 129 1.84 -18.75 2.12
C ALA A 129 0.64 -18.42 3.00
N GLY A 130 0.52 -17.18 3.46
CA GLY A 130 -0.63 -16.71 4.25
C GLY A 130 -1.94 -16.83 3.48
N LEU A 131 -1.96 -16.42 2.21
CA LEU A 131 -3.15 -16.52 1.36
C LEU A 131 -3.55 -17.97 1.10
N VAL A 132 -2.59 -18.85 0.83
CA VAL A 132 -2.83 -20.29 0.70
C VAL A 132 -3.38 -20.87 2.01
N ALA A 133 -2.80 -20.49 3.16
CA ALA A 133 -3.27 -20.92 4.47
C ALA A 133 -4.70 -20.46 4.77
N VAL A 134 -5.11 -19.29 4.27
CA VAL A 134 -6.51 -18.85 4.34
C VAL A 134 -7.43 -19.81 3.60
N PHE A 135 -7.16 -20.09 2.32
CA PHE A 135 -8.02 -20.98 1.53
C PHE A 135 -8.05 -22.41 2.08
N VAL A 136 -6.90 -22.95 2.48
CA VAL A 136 -6.79 -24.27 3.09
C VAL A 136 -7.51 -24.30 4.45
N GLY A 137 -7.33 -23.28 5.27
CA GLY A 137 -7.98 -23.17 6.59
C GLY A 137 -9.50 -23.08 6.47
N LEU A 138 -10.02 -22.27 5.54
CA LEU A 138 -11.46 -22.18 5.27
C LEU A 138 -12.02 -23.49 4.72
N ALA A 139 -11.33 -24.13 3.77
CA ALA A 139 -11.78 -25.40 3.17
C ALA A 139 -11.77 -26.57 4.17
N ARG A 140 -10.83 -26.58 5.11
CA ARG A 140 -10.71 -27.62 6.15
C ARG A 140 -11.49 -27.31 7.43
N GLY A 141 -12.22 -26.19 7.48
CA GLY A 141 -12.91 -25.73 8.70
C GLY A 141 -11.96 -25.34 9.86
N GLN A 142 -10.67 -25.16 9.58
CA GLN A 142 -9.65 -24.80 10.57
C GLN A 142 -9.59 -23.27 10.71
N ALA A 143 -10.53 -22.71 11.46
CA ALA A 143 -10.71 -21.26 11.58
C ALA A 143 -9.46 -20.51 12.07
N LEU A 144 -8.70 -21.08 13.02
CA LEU A 144 -7.46 -20.47 13.51
C LEU A 144 -6.40 -20.37 12.40
N VAL A 145 -6.25 -21.40 11.57
CA VAL A 145 -5.30 -21.39 10.45
C VAL A 145 -5.68 -20.34 9.43
N ALA A 146 -6.98 -20.19 9.13
CA ALA A 146 -7.46 -19.14 8.24
C ALA A 146 -7.18 -17.74 8.80
N PHE A 147 -7.41 -17.52 10.10
CA PHE A 147 -7.11 -16.25 10.74
C PHE A 147 -5.61 -15.93 10.73
N LEU A 148 -4.76 -16.86 11.19
CA LEU A 148 -3.30 -16.67 11.18
C LEU A 148 -2.75 -16.48 9.76
N GLY A 149 -3.28 -17.22 8.78
CA GLY A 149 -2.95 -17.05 7.36
C GLY A 149 -3.28 -15.64 6.87
N SER A 150 -4.43 -15.08 7.24
CA SER A 150 -4.81 -13.72 6.85
C SER A 150 -3.92 -12.65 7.49
N SER A 151 -3.50 -12.85 8.74
CA SER A 151 -2.53 -11.99 9.43
C SER A 151 -1.16 -12.04 8.75
N ALA A 152 -0.68 -13.24 8.42
CA ALA A 152 0.56 -13.45 7.71
C ALA A 152 0.52 -12.81 6.31
N TRP A 153 -0.63 -12.87 5.63
CA TRP A 153 -0.81 -12.22 4.33
C TRP A 153 -0.70 -10.70 4.43
N LEU A 154 -1.40 -10.07 5.38
CA LEU A 154 -1.32 -8.62 5.61
C LEU A 154 0.10 -8.18 6.00
N ALA A 155 0.72 -8.87 6.96
CA ALA A 155 2.07 -8.55 7.43
C ALA A 155 3.09 -8.74 6.30
N GLY A 156 3.02 -9.84 5.56
CA GLY A 156 3.87 -10.11 4.41
C GLY A 156 3.77 -9.01 3.35
N MET A 157 2.56 -8.53 3.07
CA MET A 157 2.33 -7.44 2.12
C MET A 157 2.94 -6.11 2.56
N LEU A 158 2.79 -5.75 3.84
CA LEU A 158 3.39 -4.55 4.39
C LEU A 158 4.92 -4.64 4.38
N VAL A 159 5.49 -5.79 4.77
CA VAL A 159 6.94 -6.02 4.76
C VAL A 159 7.50 -5.97 3.34
N ALA A 160 6.84 -6.61 2.37
CA ALA A 160 7.27 -6.60 0.97
C ALA A 160 7.28 -5.16 0.42
N THR A 161 6.21 -4.41 0.65
CA THR A 161 6.05 -3.02 0.18
C THR A 161 7.07 -2.10 0.84
N ALA A 162 7.19 -2.15 2.17
CA ALA A 162 8.14 -1.32 2.93
C ALA A 162 9.59 -1.60 2.53
N SER A 163 9.93 -2.87 2.34
CA SER A 163 11.24 -3.27 1.81
C SER A 163 11.47 -2.65 0.44
N CYS A 164 10.47 -2.69 -0.45
CA CYS A 164 10.60 -2.13 -1.79
C CYS A 164 10.77 -0.60 -1.83
N LEU A 165 10.26 0.11 -0.83
CA LEU A 165 10.40 1.55 -0.69
C LEU A 165 11.74 1.95 -0.03
N PHE A 166 12.28 1.12 0.86
CA PHE A 166 13.55 1.42 1.53
C PHE A 166 14.72 1.57 0.53
N PRO A 167 15.56 2.63 0.59
CA PRO A 167 15.73 3.58 1.70
C PRO A 167 14.91 4.87 1.60
N VAL A 168 14.19 5.09 0.50
CA VAL A 168 13.45 6.32 0.24
C VAL A 168 11.97 6.05 0.44
N LEU A 169 11.50 6.20 1.68
CA LEU A 169 10.10 5.97 2.03
C LEU A 169 9.14 6.89 1.28
N LEU A 170 9.56 8.14 1.02
CA LEU A 170 8.75 9.13 0.30
C LEU A 170 9.46 9.56 -0.99
N ARG A 171 8.93 9.12 -2.14
CA ARG A 171 9.44 9.51 -3.46
C ARG A 171 8.95 10.92 -3.82
N ALA A 172 9.87 11.80 -4.19
CA ALA A 172 9.56 13.10 -4.76
C ALA A 172 9.16 12.97 -6.23
N LEU A 173 7.99 13.46 -6.62
CA LEU A 173 7.67 13.69 -8.03
C LEU A 173 8.23 15.05 -8.47
N PRO A 174 8.55 15.21 -9.78
CA PRO A 174 8.90 16.51 -10.33
C PRO A 174 7.80 17.54 -10.03
N ASP A 175 8.21 18.69 -9.50
CA ASP A 175 7.32 19.77 -9.11
C ASP A 175 6.68 20.44 -10.34
N PRO A 176 5.34 20.41 -10.49
CA PRO A 176 4.67 21.16 -11.55
C PRO A 176 4.81 22.68 -11.33
N ALA A 177 4.93 23.21 -10.11
CA ALA A 177 5.05 24.66 -9.93
C ALA A 177 6.30 25.26 -10.63
N ARG A 178 7.30 24.43 -10.95
CA ARG A 178 8.48 24.82 -11.74
C ARG A 178 8.22 25.07 -13.23
N TRP A 179 7.08 24.65 -13.81
CA TRP A 179 6.79 24.96 -15.22
C TRP A 179 6.17 26.35 -15.41
N ALA A 180 5.70 27.00 -14.34
CA ALA A 180 5.00 28.27 -14.40
C ALA A 180 5.86 29.51 -14.07
N GLY A 181 7.15 29.36 -13.72
CA GLY A 181 7.99 30.49 -13.32
C GLY A 181 9.50 30.34 -13.53
N GLY A 182 10.01 30.85 -14.65
CA GLY A 182 11.37 31.40 -14.79
C GLY A 182 12.48 30.50 -15.40
N PRO A 183 13.54 31.09 -16.00
CA PRO A 183 14.47 30.41 -16.93
C PRO A 183 15.55 29.54 -16.29
N TRP A 184 15.60 29.39 -14.97
CA TRP A 184 16.72 28.75 -14.26
C TRP A 184 16.34 27.37 -13.74
N GLY A 185 16.28 26.40 -14.66
CA GLY A 185 16.01 25.00 -14.36
C GLY A 185 17.29 24.17 -14.17
N SER A 186 17.62 23.83 -12.92
CA SER A 186 18.03 22.48 -12.44
C SER A 186 18.70 22.60 -11.07
N PRO A 187 18.32 21.74 -10.10
CA PRO A 187 19.15 20.57 -9.87
C PRO A 187 18.35 19.27 -9.70
N SER A 188 19.07 18.16 -9.89
CA SER A 188 18.69 16.73 -9.86
C SER A 188 17.59 16.34 -8.85
N PRO A 189 16.78 15.31 -9.14
CA PRO A 189 15.78 14.78 -8.20
C PRO A 189 16.45 14.36 -6.89
N ARG A 190 16.30 15.17 -5.83
CA ARG A 190 16.79 14.84 -4.51
C ARG A 190 15.90 13.75 -3.92
N ARG A 191 16.49 12.57 -3.71
CA ARG A 191 15.93 11.51 -2.89
C ARG A 191 16.08 11.92 -1.43
N ILE A 192 15.00 12.00 -0.67
CA ILE A 192 15.09 12.17 0.78
C ILE A 192 15.51 10.82 1.37
N SER A 193 16.81 10.64 1.58
CA SER A 193 17.38 9.50 2.31
C SER A 193 17.48 9.82 3.79
N TRP A 194 17.03 8.89 4.64
CA TRP A 194 16.90 9.00 6.10
C TRP A 194 18.19 9.24 6.91
N CYS A 195 19.34 9.57 6.29
CA CYS A 195 20.63 9.55 7.00
C CYS A 195 21.70 10.56 6.58
N SER A 196 21.38 11.81 6.22
CA SER A 196 22.46 12.80 5.94
C SER A 196 22.22 14.24 6.36
N SER A 197 21.26 14.55 7.23
CA SER A 197 21.02 15.93 7.68
C SER A 197 21.31 16.16 9.17
N ALA A 198 22.30 15.47 9.73
CA ALA A 198 22.70 15.64 11.14
C ALA A 198 24.12 16.21 11.35
N SER A 199 24.84 16.62 10.30
CA SER A 199 26.21 17.12 10.48
C SER A 199 26.59 18.25 9.51
N THR A 200 26.00 19.42 9.68
CA THR A 200 26.71 20.71 9.44
C THR A 200 25.95 21.80 10.19
N GLY A 201 26.15 21.83 11.51
CA GLY A 201 25.87 23.00 12.33
C GLY A 201 27.16 23.78 12.57
N GLY A 202 27.10 25.11 12.43
CA GLY A 202 28.04 26.04 13.07
C GLY A 202 29.13 26.63 12.18
N ARG A 203 28.81 27.76 11.52
CA ARG A 203 29.35 29.15 11.68
C ARG A 203 30.81 29.36 12.15
N PRO A 204 31.39 30.57 11.96
CA PRO A 204 30.82 31.83 11.42
C PRO A 204 31.35 32.26 10.05
#